data_AF-A0A7W2GQ84-F1
#
_entry.id   AF-A0A7W2GQ84-F1
#
_cell.length_a   1.000
_cell.length_b   1.000
_cell.length_c   1.000
_cell.angle_alpha   90.00
_cell.angle_beta   90.00
_cell.angle_gamma   90.00
#
_symmetry.space_group_name_H-M   'P 1'
#
loop_
_entity.id
_entity.type
_entity.pdbx_description
1 polymer ?
#
loop_
_entity_poly.entity_id
_entity_poly.type
_entity_poly.pdbx_seq_one_letter_code
_entity_poly.pdbx_strand_id
1 'polypeptide(L)' 'MSTKSLSGLTEGEAQEFHAFYIQGMMIFVAIAVVAHFLVWLWRPWFPGPNGYASLEGVTSTVAAVLPMLS' A
#
# COMPACT_ATOMS: atom_id res chain seq x y z
N MET A 1 41.06 -14.21 15.79
CA MET A 1 40.61 -13.43 14.62
C MET A 1 39.30 -12.75 15.02
N SER A 2 39.26 -11.42 15.08
CA SER A 2 38.13 -10.69 15.67
C SER A 2 36.91 -10.77 14.74
N THR A 3 36.08 -11.80 14.90
CA THR A 3 34.83 -12.03 14.15
C THR A 3 33.68 -11.19 14.73
N LYS A 4 33.94 -9.90 14.97
CA LYS A 4 32.90 -8.93 15.33
C LYS A 4 32.64 -8.06 14.10
N SER A 5 31.39 -8.06 13.64
CA SER A 5 30.93 -7.23 12.52
C SER A 5 30.99 -5.74 12.87
N LEU A 6 30.80 -4.85 11.88
CA LEU A 6 30.76 -3.39 12.09
C LEU A 6 29.66 -2.96 13.06
N SER A 7 28.60 -3.75 13.23
CA SER A 7 27.55 -3.53 14.24
C SER A 7 27.90 -4.10 15.63
N GLY A 8 29.06 -4.74 15.78
CA GLY A 8 29.52 -5.36 17.02
C GLY A 8 28.91 -6.73 17.33
N LEU A 9 27.99 -7.20 16.49
CA LEU A 9 27.29 -8.48 16.65
C LEU A 9 28.12 -9.64 16.11
N THR A 10 28.04 -10.78 16.78
CA THR A 10 28.45 -12.08 16.24
C THR A 10 27.40 -12.59 15.26
N GLU A 11 27.79 -13.52 14.38
CA GLU A 11 26.88 -14.11 13.39
C GLU A 11 25.63 -14.73 14.04
N GLY A 12 25.80 -15.42 15.17
CA GLY A 12 24.69 -16.03 15.90
C GLY A 12 23.68 -15.01 16.43
N GLU A 13 24.17 -13.92 17.04
CA GLU A 13 23.30 -12.85 17.56
C GLU A 13 22.53 -12.14 16.43
N ALA A 14 23.18 -11.96 15.27
CA ALA A 14 22.52 -11.38 14.09
C ALA A 14 21.41 -12.30 13.55
N GLN A 15 21.63 -13.61 13.54
CA GLN A 15 20.66 -14.60 13.06
C GLN A 15 19.45 -14.72 13.99
N GLU A 16 19.65 -14.69 15.30
CA GLU A 16 18.56 -14.69 16.29
C GLU A 16 17.67 -13.45 16.13
N PHE A 17 18.27 -12.26 16.05
CA PHE A 17 17.51 -11.03 15.80
C PHE A 17 16.75 -11.10 14.48
N HIS A 18 17.41 -11.54 13.41
CA HIS A 18 16.82 -11.62 12.08
C HIS A 18 15.61 -12.56 12.05
N ALA A 19 15.65 -13.69 12.76
CA ALA A 19 14.54 -14.63 12.84
C ALA A 19 13.27 -13.98 13.42
N PHE A 20 13.38 -13.30 14.56
CA PHE A 20 12.24 -12.61 15.17
C PHE A 20 11.79 -11.39 14.36
N TYR A 21 12.74 -10.66 13.76
CA TYR A 21 12.44 -9.51 12.92
C TYR A 21 11.62 -9.91 11.68
N ILE A 22 12.03 -10.96 10.97
CA ILE A 22 11.30 -11.45 9.80
C ILE A 22 9.92 -11.96 10.18
N GLN A 23 9.78 -12.66 11.32
CA GLN A 23 8.47 -13.09 11.80
C GLN A 23 7.50 -11.90 11.99
N GLY A 24 7.93 -10.83 12.67
CA GLY A 24 7.12 -9.63 12.86
C GLY A 24 6.88 -8.85 11.56
N MET A 25 7.91 -8.71 10.72
CA MET A 25 7.83 -8.05 9.42
C MET A 25 6.80 -8.72 8.51
N MET A 26 6.77 -10.06 8.47
CA MET A 26 5.82 -10.80 7.65
C MET A 26 4.37 -10.55 8.07
N ILE A 27 4.09 -10.51 9.37
CA ILE A 27 2.75 -10.20 9.90
C ILE A 27 2.35 -8.76 9.55
N PHE A 28 3.28 -7.80 9.74
CA PHE A 28 3.04 -6.40 9.39
C PHE A 28 2.74 -6.23 7.89
N VAL A 29 3.56 -6.84 7.03
CA VAL A 29 3.39 -6.77 5.57
C VAL A 29 2.08 -7.42 5.14
N ALA A 30 1.70 -8.57 5.72
CA ALA A 30 0.42 -9.20 5.43
C ALA A 30 -0.77 -8.27 5.74
N ILE A 31 -0.75 -7.62 6.91
CA ILE A 31 -1.78 -6.65 7.30
C ILE A 31 -1.76 -5.43 6.36
N ALA A 32 -0.57 -4.91 6.04
CA ALA A 32 -0.41 -3.76 5.16
C ALA A 32 -0.97 -4.04 3.76
N VAL A 33 -0.71 -5.23 3.19
CA VAL A 33 -1.26 -5.64 1.88
C VAL A 33 -2.79 -5.62 1.90
N VAL A 34 -3.41 -6.18 2.95
CA VAL A 34 -4.88 -6.18 3.09
C VAL A 34 -5.40 -4.74 3.18
N ALA A 35 -4.81 -3.89 4.02
CA ALA A 35 -5.23 -2.49 4.16
C ALA A 35 -5.12 -1.71 2.84
N HIS A 36 -4.01 -1.85 2.10
CA HIS A 36 -3.84 -1.18 0.82
C HIS A 36 -4.80 -1.73 -0.24
N PHE A 37 -5.14 -3.02 -0.20
CA PHE A 37 -6.13 -3.60 -1.09
C PHE A 37 -7.53 -3.01 -0.82
N LEU A 38 -7.91 -2.86 0.46
CA LEU A 38 -9.18 -2.20 0.81
C LEU A 38 -9.22 -0.74 0.36
N VAL A 39 -8.13 0.02 0.57
CA VAL A 39 -8.04 1.40 0.09
C VAL A 39 -8.06 1.46 -1.43
N TRP A 40 -7.47 0.49 -2.12
CA TRP A 40 -7.53 0.36 -3.58
C TRP A 40 -8.96 0.20 -4.09
N LEU A 41 -9.79 -0.57 -3.39
CA LEU A 41 -11.21 -0.71 -3.72
C LEU A 41 -12.00 0.59 -3.48
N TRP A 42 -11.66 1.35 -2.44
CA TRP A 42 -12.33 2.62 -2.13
C TRP A 42 -11.95 3.76 -3.09
N ARG A 43 -10.65 3.95 -3.36
CA ARG A 43 -10.16 4.95 -4.30
C ARG A 43 -9.00 4.37 -5.13
N PRO A 44 -9.28 3.86 -6.34
CA PRO A 44 -8.27 3.22 -7.17
C PRO A 44 -7.28 4.24 -7.75
N TRP A 45 -6.11 4.31 -7.13
CA TRP A 45 -4.91 5.08 -7.48
C TRP A 45 -4.48 4.99 -8.95
N PHE A 46 -4.51 3.80 -9.59
CA PHE A 46 -4.23 3.63 -11.03
C PHE A 46 -5.53 3.40 -11.80
N PRO A 47 -6.12 4.44 -12.40
CA PRO A 47 -7.23 4.25 -13.32
C PRO A 47 -6.75 3.61 -14.63
N GLY A 48 -7.66 2.95 -15.36
CA GLY A 48 -7.37 2.31 -16.64
C GLY A 48 -6.96 3.30 -17.76
N PRO A 49 -6.85 2.85 -19.03
CA PRO A 49 -6.38 3.67 -20.16
C PRO A 49 -7.16 5.00 -20.37
N ASN A 50 -8.41 5.06 -19.90
CA ASN A 50 -9.27 6.24 -19.94
C ASN A 50 -9.30 7.03 -18.61
N GLY A 51 -8.40 6.75 -17.68
CA GLY A 51 -8.24 7.53 -16.45
C GLY A 51 -9.47 7.55 -15.53
N TYR A 52 -9.57 8.60 -14.71
CA TYR A 52 -10.78 8.93 -13.96
C TYR A 52 -11.86 9.60 -14.83
N ALA A 53 -11.68 9.66 -16.15
CA ALA A 53 -12.54 10.42 -17.05
C ALA A 53 -14.00 9.91 -17.06
N SER A 54 -14.24 8.63 -16.70
CA SER A 54 -15.60 8.11 -16.53
C SER A 54 -16.33 8.73 -15.34
N LEU A 55 -15.62 9.07 -14.26
CA LEU A 55 -16.19 9.74 -13.09
C LEU A 55 -16.40 11.24 -13.37
N GLU A 56 -15.48 11.89 -14.09
CA GLU A 56 -15.65 13.29 -14.51
C GLU A 56 -16.85 13.45 -15.45
N GLY A 57 -17.00 12.56 -16.44
CA GLY A 57 -18.11 12.60 -17.39
C GLY A 57 -19.50 12.47 -16.73
N VAL A 58 -19.63 11.65 -15.69
CA VAL A 58 -20.88 11.53 -14.89
C VAL A 58 -21.16 12.81 -14.11
N THR A 59 -20.15 13.43 -13.49
CA THR A 59 -20.35 14.69 -12.77
C THR A 59 -20.74 15.85 -13.69
N SER A 60 -20.14 15.94 -14.88
CA SER A 60 -20.44 16.97 -15.88
C SER A 60 -21.84 16.81 -16.49
N THR A 61 -22.28 15.58 -16.79
CA THR A 61 -23.63 15.32 -17.30
C THR A 61 -24.70 15.61 -16.24
N VAL A 62 -24.49 15.19 -14.99
CA VAL A 62 -25.41 15.52 -13.90
C VAL A 62 -25.51 17.04 -13.69
N ALA A 63 -24.38 17.75 -13.69
CA ALA A 63 -24.35 19.21 -13.57
C ALA A 63 -25.05 19.94 -14.73
N ALA A 64 -24.95 19.42 -15.95
CA ALA A 64 -25.59 19.99 -17.13
C ALA A 64 -27.11 19.73 -17.18
N VAL A 65 -27.56 18.58 -16.65
CA VAL A 65 -28.98 18.15 -16.73
C VAL A 65 -29.80 18.62 -15.52
N LEU A 66 -29.19 18.76 -14.34
CA LEU A 66 -29.82 19.30 -13.12
C LEU A 66 -30.62 20.61 -13.35
N PRO A 67 -30.07 21.66 -13.98
CA PRO A 67 -30.80 22.90 -14.24
C PRO A 67 -31.88 22.78 -15.32
N MET A 68 -31.96 21.66 -16.05
CA MET A 68 -33.06 21.40 -17.01
C MET A 68 -34.29 20.77 -16.37
N LEU A 69 -34.21 20.38 -15.09
CA LEU A 69 -35.30 19.78 -14.32
C LEU A 69 -35.93 20.75 -13.30
N SER A 70 -35.37 21.95 -13.15
CA SER A 70 -35.90 23.07 -12.35
C SER A 70 -36.63 24.08 -13.21
#